data_AF-A0A9N8DLZ5-F1
#
_entry.id   AF-A0A9N8DLZ5-F1
#
_cell.length_a   1.000
_cell.length_b   1.000
_cell.length_c   1.000
_cell.angle_alpha   90.00
_cell.angle_beta   90.00
_cell.angle_gamma   90.00
#
_symmetry.space_group_name_H-M   'P 1'
#
loop_
_entity.id
_entity.type
_entity.pdbx_description
1 polymer ?
#
loop_
_entity_poly.entity_id
_entity_poly.type
_entity_poly.pdbx_seq_one_letter_code
_entity_poly.pdbx_strand_id
1 'polypeptide(L)'
;MDAGSVGSILSWVEGLLLKVLQLLVWLLERFLIEDRSQDSDYRYHQNWSSGGSSGGSSDNEDQGKRALQEAMKLFGIDSLDDNDVTKGSLRKIWMRLNLTYHPDKNNNSPDSIEKTQQINEAYERLWQELDKRDGVDGADDGNEASTPDHQQEDRPISKQERKRQKKERQKARQHAKRQQQEEWERRREAWEAELTRVQEEMERKAKEYKKKENHRKKERRMNEKKAKELGLENPGRRVETFHRWVGDAIALLKSPIDSSDCPSKYYVMELCNHPIAEALRTDETDIAIELVHETICDAIYYWAAKVVQEECFEIDSKMKDFVLSEALLLSLDEDGNSLIHYAVYFGNNDMLSYLAQKARKRDRLQGLLASSNVHGLAASDFALLRGNERMQRHMKKLQEEVEERIQSSKLLPTIKRYMATLGKAPSMAPAMVSLFGISLGMIAFETGWIMTFAILGFVMKEKQSVRQGILSDPGAFPRELLSFHLYWLLVKKIHQGIAAVSEFYYLSIPFVFILWLFTPPKYASLPFHISNFAHGWTARVVDTVPLPTNVLSPMPRALCWMLIHTCVLLAVKAQFAMALDTLDVSGFHHLEQQPTHREMMQLESKQQHAMDVFNAFLKEEGDL
;
A
#
# COMPACT_ATOMS: atom_id res chain seq x y z
N MET A 1 -1.44 -0.45 47.36
CA MET A 1 -0.88 0.37 46.27
C MET A 1 -1.87 1.49 46.05
N ASP A 2 -1.47 2.73 46.30
CA ASP A 2 -2.37 3.87 46.17
C ASP A 2 -2.76 4.07 44.71
N ALA A 3 -4.02 4.41 44.45
CA ALA A 3 -4.58 4.61 43.11
C ALA A 3 -3.75 5.61 42.27
N GLY A 4 -3.00 6.52 42.91
CA GLY A 4 -2.08 7.43 42.25
C GLY A 4 -0.85 6.78 41.60
N SER A 5 -0.40 5.60 42.06
CA SER A 5 0.78 4.94 41.47
C SER A 5 0.44 4.21 40.16
N VAL A 6 -0.81 3.77 40.00
CA VAL A 6 -1.27 3.07 38.79
C VAL A 6 -1.38 4.02 37.60
N GLY A 7 -1.86 5.26 37.84
CA GLY A 7 -1.94 6.29 36.80
C GLY A 7 -0.57 6.75 36.28
N SER A 8 0.43 6.83 37.17
CA SER A 8 1.81 7.17 36.78
C SER A 8 2.45 6.08 35.90
N ILE A 9 2.20 4.81 36.22
CA ILE A 9 2.70 3.68 35.43
C ILE A 9 2.02 3.63 34.05
N LEU A 10 0.71 3.84 33.98
CA LEU A 10 -0.02 3.88 32.70
C LEU A 10 0.47 5.02 31.79
N SER A 11 0.62 6.23 32.35
CA SER A 11 1.16 7.38 31.60
C SER A 11 2.58 7.12 31.07
N TRP A 12 3.42 6.45 31.86
CA TRP A 12 4.77 6.09 31.43
C TRP A 12 4.78 5.03 30.32
N VAL A 13 3.89 4.03 30.41
CA VAL A 13 3.72 2.98 29.38
C VAL A 13 3.19 3.56 28.07
N GLU A 14 2.23 4.48 28.12
CA GLU A 14 1.74 5.21 26.94
C GLU A 14 2.85 6.02 26.26
N GLY A 15 3.65 6.74 27.05
CA GLY A 15 4.80 7.49 26.54
C GLY A 15 5.88 6.60 25.91
N LEU A 16 6.10 5.40 26.44
CA LEU A 16 7.03 4.42 25.88
C LEU A 16 6.50 3.85 24.55
N LEU A 17 5.22 3.49 24.50
CA LEU A 17 4.56 2.98 23.30
C LEU A 17 4.61 3.98 22.15
N LEU A 18 4.35 5.26 22.42
CA LEU A 18 4.44 6.33 21.41
C LEU A 18 5.86 6.47 20.84
N LYS A 19 6.89 6.36 21.68
CA LYS A 19 8.29 6.41 21.23
C LYS A 19 8.69 5.20 20.39
N VAL A 20 8.19 4.01 20.74
CA VAL A 20 8.42 2.79 19.95
C VAL A 20 7.71 2.89 18.59
N LEU A 21 6.49 3.43 18.56
CA LEU A 21 5.74 3.66 17.33
C LEU A 21 6.45 4.68 16.42
N GLN A 22 6.95 5.79 16.97
CA GLN A 22 7.78 6.75 16.23
C GLN A 22 9.05 6.11 15.66
N LEU A 23 9.73 5.26 16.42
CA LEU A 23 10.92 4.54 15.94
C LEU A 23 10.58 3.58 14.79
N LEU A 24 9.45 2.88 14.88
CA LEU A 24 9.00 1.95 13.84
C LEU A 24 8.60 2.68 12.55
N VAL A 25 7.90 3.80 12.66
CA VAL A 25 7.57 4.67 11.51
C VAL A 25 8.86 5.20 10.86
N TRP A 26 9.80 5.68 11.68
CA TRP A 26 11.11 6.15 11.19
C TRP A 26 11.91 5.05 10.48
N LEU A 27 11.90 3.81 11.00
CA LEU A 27 12.54 2.66 10.36
C LEU A 27 11.87 2.26 9.05
N LEU A 28 10.54 2.29 8.99
CA LEU A 28 9.76 1.98 7.78
C LEU A 28 9.99 3.03 6.69
N GLU A 29 10.02 4.32 7.03
CA GLU A 29 10.37 5.39 6.08
C GLU A 29 11.78 5.19 5.50
N ARG A 30 12.75 4.80 6.33
CA ARG A 30 14.12 4.54 5.86
C ARG A 30 14.18 3.33 4.93
N PHE A 31 13.56 2.22 5.29
CA PHE A 31 13.62 0.99 4.51
C PHE A 31 12.88 1.07 3.17
N LEU A 32 11.75 1.78 3.10
CA LEU A 32 10.94 1.86 1.89
C LEU A 32 11.45 2.90 0.87
N ILE A 33 12.24 3.88 1.30
CA ILE A 33 12.81 4.91 0.41
C ILE A 33 14.14 4.45 -0.22
N GLU A 34 14.89 3.58 0.46
CA GLU A 34 16.22 3.14 0.01
C GLU A 34 16.17 2.28 -1.27
N ASP A 35 15.06 1.58 -1.53
CA ASP A 35 14.93 0.64 -2.66
C ASP A 35 14.45 1.28 -3.99
N ARG A 36 14.22 2.61 -4.03
CA ARG A 36 13.71 3.31 -5.23
C ARG A 36 14.66 4.32 -5.89
N SER A 37 15.86 4.56 -5.36
CA SER A 37 16.72 5.68 -5.82
C SER A 37 17.96 5.30 -6.63
N GLN A 38 18.15 4.04 -7.01
CA GLN A 38 19.36 3.62 -7.75
C GLN A 38 19.33 3.80 -9.28
N ASP A 39 18.24 4.27 -9.90
CA ASP A 39 18.19 4.48 -11.35
C ASP A 39 17.72 5.90 -11.71
N SER A 40 18.64 6.87 -11.76
CA SER A 40 18.63 7.96 -12.75
C SER A 40 19.89 8.83 -12.61
N ASP A 41 20.92 8.48 -13.37
CA ASP A 41 22.05 9.34 -13.69
C ASP A 41 21.56 10.61 -14.42
N TYR A 42 21.59 11.77 -13.74
CA TYR A 42 21.51 13.08 -14.37
C TYR A 42 22.84 13.82 -14.23
N ARG A 43 23.63 13.79 -15.31
CA ARG A 43 24.76 14.70 -15.56
C ARG A 43 24.21 16.04 -16.08
N TYR A 44 24.04 17.02 -15.20
CA TYR A 44 23.97 18.43 -15.59
C TYR A 44 24.67 19.28 -14.53
N HIS A 45 25.46 20.26 -14.99
CA HIS A 45 26.23 21.28 -14.25
C HIS A 45 27.70 20.96 -13.91
N GLN A 46 28.55 20.99 -14.93
CA GLN A 46 29.93 21.52 -14.83
C GLN A 46 30.07 22.62 -15.89
N ASN A 47 29.64 23.86 -15.60
CA ASN A 47 30.13 25.02 -16.36
C ASN A 47 29.80 26.37 -15.72
N TRP A 48 30.08 26.55 -14.43
CA TRP A 48 30.18 27.88 -13.84
C TRP A 48 31.22 27.90 -12.73
N SER A 49 32.48 28.15 -13.10
CA SER A 49 33.42 28.88 -12.23
C SER A 49 34.75 29.16 -12.93
N SER A 50 35.39 30.23 -12.45
CA SER A 50 36.80 30.63 -12.59
C SER A 50 37.20 31.61 -13.70
N GLY A 51 36.80 32.88 -13.51
CA GLY A 51 37.62 34.04 -13.85
C GLY A 51 38.45 34.46 -12.63
N GLY A 52 39.63 33.85 -12.43
CA GLY A 52 40.53 34.17 -11.33
C GLY A 52 41.56 35.24 -11.71
N SER A 53 41.42 36.42 -11.11
CA SER A 53 42.43 37.48 -11.08
C SER A 53 43.40 37.21 -9.93
N SER A 54 44.65 36.88 -10.24
CA SER A 54 45.70 36.56 -9.26
C SER A 54 46.49 37.82 -8.90
N GLY A 55 46.27 38.37 -7.71
CA GLY A 55 47.07 39.47 -7.17
C GLY A 55 46.48 40.08 -5.90
N GLY A 56 46.70 39.44 -4.75
CA GLY A 56 46.22 39.90 -3.44
C GLY A 56 46.38 38.80 -2.40
N SER A 57 47.60 38.65 -1.91
CA SER A 57 48.07 37.58 -1.02
C SER A 57 47.82 37.98 0.44
N SER A 58 47.22 37.09 1.23
CA SER A 58 46.83 37.20 2.65
C SER A 58 45.33 37.36 2.91
N ASP A 59 44.69 38.48 2.53
CA ASP A 59 43.32 38.79 3.01
C ASP A 59 42.20 37.89 2.44
N ASN A 60 42.43 37.24 1.30
CA ASN A 60 41.44 36.35 0.68
C ASN A 60 41.31 34.99 1.38
N GLU A 61 42.35 34.53 2.08
CA GLU A 61 42.31 33.23 2.75
C GLU A 61 41.38 33.27 3.98
N ASP A 62 41.43 34.36 4.74
CA ASP A 62 40.55 34.57 5.90
C ASP A 62 39.09 34.74 5.50
N GLN A 63 38.81 35.41 4.36
CA GLN A 63 37.45 35.49 3.82
C GLN A 63 36.92 34.10 3.42
N GLY A 64 37.77 33.26 2.81
CA GLY A 64 37.42 31.89 2.45
C GLY A 64 37.04 31.04 3.67
N LYS A 65 37.82 31.12 4.76
CA LYS A 65 37.56 30.38 6.01
C LYS A 65 36.26 30.82 6.69
N ARG A 66 35.98 32.13 6.74
CA ARG A 66 34.71 32.65 7.29
C ARG A 66 33.51 32.22 6.46
N ALA A 67 33.61 32.32 5.13
CA ALA A 67 32.58 31.89 4.20
C ALA A 67 32.28 30.38 4.29
N LEU A 68 33.30 29.56 4.57
CA LEU A 68 33.14 28.13 4.83
C LEU A 68 32.44 27.86 6.16
N GLN A 69 32.81 28.55 7.25
CA GLN A 69 32.13 28.43 8.54
C GLN A 69 30.66 28.84 8.47
N GLU A 70 30.32 29.89 7.72
CA GLU A 70 28.93 30.29 7.49
C GLU A 70 28.14 29.23 6.74
N ALA A 71 28.74 28.60 5.72
CA ALA A 71 28.13 27.50 4.99
C ALA A 71 27.90 26.27 5.89
N MET A 72 28.89 25.91 6.71
CA MET A 72 28.77 24.81 7.70
C MET A 72 27.64 25.08 8.70
N LYS A 73 27.55 26.31 9.22
CA LYS A 73 26.49 26.73 10.15
C LYS A 73 25.11 26.67 9.50
N LEU A 74 24.97 27.07 8.23
CA LEU A 74 23.70 27.01 7.50
C LEU A 74 23.20 25.56 7.35
N PHE A 75 24.13 24.60 7.18
CA PHE A 75 23.83 23.18 7.02
C PHE A 75 23.75 22.41 8.35
N GLY A 76 24.02 23.08 9.49
CA GLY A 76 24.07 22.42 10.80
C GLY A 76 25.19 21.39 10.89
N ILE A 77 26.34 21.66 10.26
CA ILE A 77 27.54 20.83 10.30
C ILE A 77 28.53 21.49 11.26
N ASP A 78 28.87 20.79 12.35
CA ASP A 78 29.79 21.34 13.37
C ASP A 78 31.26 21.25 12.93
N SER A 79 31.64 20.16 12.26
CA SER A 79 33.00 19.94 11.74
C SER A 79 32.96 19.19 10.40
N LEU A 80 33.85 19.57 9.47
CA LEU A 80 34.05 18.82 8.22
C LEU A 80 34.92 17.59 8.40
N ASP A 81 35.64 17.48 9.52
CA ASP A 81 36.52 16.34 9.81
C ASP A 81 35.75 15.11 10.30
N ASP A 82 34.50 15.28 10.76
CA ASP A 82 33.66 14.16 11.15
C ASP A 82 33.38 13.24 9.95
N ASN A 83 33.68 11.95 10.13
CA ASN A 83 33.52 10.93 9.09
C ASN A 83 32.05 10.75 8.63
N ASP A 84 31.10 11.35 9.34
CA ASP A 84 29.68 11.32 9.02
C ASP A 84 29.29 12.33 7.93
N VAL A 85 30.14 13.32 7.66
CA VAL A 85 29.91 14.33 6.62
C VAL A 85 30.43 13.83 5.27
N THR A 86 29.61 13.02 4.61
CA THR A 86 29.83 12.55 3.25
C THR A 86 29.14 13.45 2.23
N LYS A 87 29.58 13.44 0.97
CA LYS A 87 28.86 14.09 -0.14
C LYS A 87 27.37 13.70 -0.19
N GLY A 88 27.06 12.46 0.17
CA GLY A 88 25.69 11.95 0.27
C GLY A 88 24.89 12.61 1.39
N SER A 89 25.46 12.77 2.60
CA SER A 89 24.76 13.46 3.70
C SER A 89 24.60 14.95 3.43
N LEU A 90 25.60 15.60 2.84
CA LEU A 90 25.51 17.00 2.41
C LEU A 90 24.37 17.22 1.39
N ARG A 91 24.27 16.35 0.36
CA ARG A 91 23.19 16.41 -0.63
C ARG A 91 21.80 16.23 0.00
N LYS A 92 21.67 15.33 0.99
CA LYS A 92 20.41 15.11 1.71
C LYS A 92 19.98 16.35 2.50
N ILE A 93 20.91 17.04 3.17
CA ILE A 93 20.61 18.29 3.89
C ILE A 93 20.23 19.40 2.91
N TRP A 94 20.96 19.54 1.79
CA TRP A 94 20.64 20.52 0.75
C TRP A 94 19.23 20.32 0.19
N MET A 95 18.84 19.10 -0.17
CA MET A 95 17.49 18.81 -0.67
C MET A 95 16.41 19.19 0.35
N ARG A 96 16.65 18.93 1.65
CA ARG A 96 15.72 19.30 2.72
C ARG A 96 15.56 20.81 2.83
N LEU A 97 16.68 21.56 2.87
CA LEU A 97 16.66 23.02 2.94
C LEU A 97 16.03 23.63 1.69
N ASN A 98 16.35 23.13 0.51
CA ASN A 98 15.80 23.63 -0.75
C ASN A 98 14.29 23.36 -0.87
N LEU A 99 13.78 22.24 -0.34
CA LEU A 99 12.33 21.98 -0.28
C LEU A 99 11.61 22.90 0.70
N THR A 100 12.24 23.25 1.83
CA THR A 100 11.67 24.17 2.83
C THR A 100 11.62 25.60 2.33
N TYR A 101 12.70 26.07 1.69
CA TYR A 101 12.86 27.47 1.25
C TYR A 101 12.60 27.69 -0.24
N HIS A 102 12.05 26.69 -0.96
CA HIS A 102 11.80 26.79 -2.40
C HIS A 102 10.95 28.03 -2.73
N PRO A 103 11.33 28.85 -3.74
CA PRO A 103 10.58 30.05 -4.08
C PRO A 103 9.13 29.72 -4.48
N ASP A 104 8.92 28.70 -5.30
CA ASP A 104 7.57 28.31 -5.75
C ASP A 104 6.64 27.88 -4.58
N LYS A 105 7.18 27.20 -3.56
CA LYS A 105 6.38 26.76 -2.40
C LYS A 105 6.09 27.89 -1.42
N ASN A 106 6.89 28.96 -1.46
CA ASN A 106 6.81 30.09 -0.55
C ASN A 106 6.32 31.36 -1.26
N ASN A 107 5.49 31.21 -2.30
CA ASN A 107 4.86 32.29 -3.08
C ASN A 107 5.87 33.33 -3.60
N ASN A 108 7.07 32.89 -3.96
CA ASN A 108 8.15 33.75 -4.41
C ASN A 108 8.46 34.92 -3.45
N SER A 109 8.35 34.68 -2.14
CA SER A 109 8.71 35.70 -1.16
C SER A 109 10.19 36.08 -1.32
N PRO A 110 10.56 37.37 -1.19
CA PRO A 110 11.95 37.81 -1.36
C PRO A 110 12.90 37.06 -0.42
N ASP A 111 12.45 36.76 0.80
CA ASP A 111 13.20 35.97 1.79
C ASP A 111 13.48 34.54 1.30
N SER A 112 12.54 33.89 0.63
CA SER A 112 12.72 32.53 0.09
C SER A 112 13.72 32.49 -1.07
N ILE A 113 13.73 33.53 -1.92
CA ILE A 113 14.67 33.69 -3.02
C ILE A 113 16.09 33.89 -2.47
N GLU A 114 16.24 34.82 -1.51
CA GLU A 114 17.52 35.10 -0.86
C GLU A 114 18.05 33.86 -0.12
N LYS A 115 17.19 33.16 0.63
CA LYS A 115 17.58 31.92 1.33
C LYS A 115 17.97 30.82 0.38
N THR A 116 17.25 30.62 -0.72
CA THR A 116 17.59 29.62 -1.74
C THR A 116 18.95 29.91 -2.37
N GLN A 117 19.24 31.20 -2.64
CA GLN A 117 20.55 31.60 -3.12
C GLN A 117 21.67 31.31 -2.09
N GLN A 118 21.47 31.69 -0.82
CA GLN A 118 22.40 31.39 0.27
C GLN A 118 22.66 29.88 0.42
N ILE A 119 21.62 29.06 0.31
CA ILE A 119 21.70 27.59 0.38
C ILE A 119 22.54 27.01 -0.76
N ASN A 120 22.32 27.49 -1.99
CA ASN A 120 23.06 27.01 -3.16
C ASN A 120 24.54 27.43 -3.12
N GLU A 121 24.83 28.67 -2.72
CA GLU A 121 26.21 29.14 -2.56
C GLU A 121 26.96 28.38 -1.46
N ALA A 122 26.30 28.09 -0.33
CA ALA A 122 26.86 27.29 0.75
C ALA A 122 27.09 25.82 0.33
N TYR A 123 26.16 25.23 -0.42
CA TYR A 123 26.28 23.86 -0.93
C TYR A 123 27.50 23.70 -1.85
N GLU A 124 27.67 24.60 -2.83
CA GLU A 124 28.81 24.58 -3.75
C GLU A 124 30.15 24.71 -3.03
N ARG A 125 30.24 25.59 -2.01
CA ARG A 125 31.46 25.74 -1.20
C ARG A 125 31.79 24.47 -0.42
N LEU A 126 30.82 23.89 0.28
CA LEU A 126 31.01 22.66 1.04
C LEU A 126 31.36 21.48 0.12
N TRP A 127 30.75 21.43 -1.06
CA TRP A 127 31.04 20.39 -2.06
C TRP A 127 32.48 20.46 -2.56
N GLN A 128 32.98 21.66 -2.88
CA GLN A 128 34.37 21.87 -3.27
C GLN A 128 35.37 21.48 -2.17
N GLU A 129 35.03 21.74 -0.91
CA GLU A 129 35.91 21.38 0.21
C GLU A 129 35.96 19.86 0.44
N LEU A 130 34.82 19.16 0.29
CA LEU A 130 34.78 17.70 0.29
C LEU A 130 35.54 17.10 -0.91
N ASP A 131 35.43 17.70 -2.11
CA ASP A 131 36.21 17.28 -3.28
C ASP A 131 37.73 17.42 -3.04
N LYS A 132 38.17 18.50 -2.37
CA LYS A 132 39.58 18.65 -1.97
C LYS A 132 39.99 17.57 -0.97
N ARG A 133 39.16 17.28 0.04
CA ARG A 133 39.44 16.25 1.04
C ARG A 133 39.60 14.87 0.39
N ASP A 134 38.69 14.50 -0.50
CA ASP A 134 38.72 13.21 -1.20
C ASP A 134 39.86 13.12 -2.23
N GLY A 135 40.34 14.25 -2.74
CA GLY A 135 41.36 14.33 -3.79
C GLY A 135 42.82 14.36 -3.29
N VAL A 136 43.06 14.37 -1.98
CA VAL A 136 44.40 14.56 -1.39
C VAL A 136 45.26 13.28 -1.35
N ASP A 137 44.71 12.09 -1.63
CA ASP A 137 45.49 10.85 -1.60
C ASP A 137 45.97 10.36 -2.99
N GLY A 138 45.82 11.15 -4.06
CA GLY A 138 46.07 10.72 -5.43
C GLY A 138 47.29 11.31 -6.16
N ALA A 139 48.12 12.12 -5.49
CA ALA A 139 49.20 12.87 -6.18
C ALA A 139 50.57 12.82 -5.49
N ASP A 140 50.85 11.77 -4.70
CA ASP A 140 52.21 11.48 -4.22
C ASP A 140 52.47 9.96 -4.21
N ASP A 141 52.29 9.32 -5.37
CA ASP A 141 52.78 7.96 -5.58
C ASP A 141 54.10 8.07 -6.35
N GLY A 142 55.19 8.09 -5.58
CA GLY A 142 56.53 7.87 -6.07
C GLY A 142 56.61 6.48 -6.71
N ASN A 143 56.63 6.43 -8.03
CA ASN A 143 56.96 5.22 -8.78
C ASN A 143 58.29 5.41 -9.52
N GLU A 144 59.37 5.02 -8.83
CA GLU A 144 60.63 4.58 -9.42
C GLU A 144 60.37 3.38 -10.34
N ALA A 145 60.07 3.62 -11.61
CA ALA A 145 60.17 2.60 -12.64
C ALA A 145 60.44 3.23 -14.02
N SER A 146 61.71 3.59 -14.23
CA SER A 146 62.46 3.40 -15.48
C SER A 146 61.66 3.15 -16.76
N THR A 147 61.06 4.20 -17.34
CA THR A 147 60.74 4.23 -18.77
C THR A 147 61.87 4.93 -19.53
N PRO A 148 62.39 4.33 -20.63
CA PRO A 148 63.57 4.83 -21.31
C PRO A 148 63.28 6.13 -22.07
N ASP A 149 63.93 7.19 -21.60
CA ASP A 149 64.68 8.17 -22.38
C ASP A 149 64.15 8.47 -23.79
N HIS A 150 63.05 9.22 -23.85
CA HIS A 150 62.79 10.14 -24.95
C HIS A 150 63.03 11.56 -24.45
N GLN A 151 64.30 11.96 -24.47
CA GLN A 151 64.76 13.34 -24.42
C GLN A 151 64.17 14.11 -25.61
N GLN A 152 62.92 14.54 -25.47
CA GLN A 152 62.37 15.60 -26.30
C GLN A 152 62.79 16.91 -25.64
N GLU A 153 63.76 17.60 -26.25
CA GLU A 153 64.29 18.89 -25.82
C GLU A 153 63.15 19.87 -25.47
N ASP A 154 62.86 20.03 -24.18
CA ASP A 154 62.01 21.10 -23.64
C ASP A 154 62.74 22.43 -23.79
N ARG A 155 62.72 22.98 -25.01
CA ARG A 155 63.17 24.35 -25.25
C ARG A 155 62.22 25.29 -24.49
N PRO A 156 62.74 26.21 -23.66
CA PRO A 156 61.91 27.13 -22.90
C PRO A 156 61.10 28.01 -23.86
N ILE A 157 59.81 27.69 -23.98
CA ILE A 157 58.83 28.45 -24.75
C ILE A 157 58.90 29.91 -24.29
N SER A 158 59.28 30.82 -25.19
CA SER A 158 59.51 32.22 -24.85
C SER A 158 58.24 32.85 -24.26
N LYS A 159 58.42 33.83 -23.36
CA LYS A 159 57.28 34.59 -22.78
C LYS A 159 56.36 35.19 -23.85
N GLN A 160 56.86 35.45 -25.05
CA GLN A 160 56.11 35.98 -26.18
C GLN A 160 55.20 34.91 -26.83
N GLU A 161 55.69 33.68 -26.97
CA GLU A 161 54.93 32.53 -27.48
C GLU A 161 53.74 32.21 -26.55
N ARG A 162 53.95 32.22 -25.22
CA ARG A 162 52.88 32.01 -24.24
C ARG A 162 51.78 33.06 -24.33
N LYS A 163 52.12 34.33 -24.55
CA LYS A 163 51.14 35.41 -24.76
C LYS A 163 50.35 35.21 -26.07
N ARG A 164 51.01 34.76 -27.14
CA ARG A 164 50.37 34.45 -28.43
C ARG A 164 49.38 33.29 -28.29
N GLN A 165 49.79 32.20 -27.66
CA GLN A 165 48.92 31.04 -27.39
C GLN A 165 47.71 31.39 -26.51
N LYS A 166 47.89 32.23 -25.48
CA LYS A 166 46.75 32.71 -24.65
C LYS A 166 45.74 33.50 -25.47
N LYS A 167 46.20 34.41 -26.34
CA LYS A 167 45.33 35.21 -27.22
C LYS A 167 44.59 34.34 -28.23
N GLU A 168 45.25 33.33 -28.77
CA GLU A 168 44.66 32.38 -29.72
C GLU A 168 43.62 31.48 -29.05
N ARG A 169 43.90 30.96 -27.85
CA ARG A 169 42.91 30.23 -27.04
C ARG A 169 41.70 31.09 -26.69
N GLN A 170 41.88 32.38 -26.40
CA GLN A 170 40.77 33.29 -26.11
C GLN A 170 39.90 33.51 -27.35
N LYS A 171 40.50 33.69 -28.53
CA LYS A 171 39.78 33.77 -29.80
C LYS A 171 39.03 32.47 -30.13
N ALA A 172 39.67 31.32 -29.93
CA ALA A 172 39.03 30.01 -30.13
C ALA A 172 37.84 29.81 -29.20
N ARG A 173 37.94 30.21 -27.92
CA ARG A 173 36.82 30.18 -26.97
C ARG A 173 35.68 31.12 -27.37
N GLN A 174 35.99 32.32 -27.86
CA GLN A 174 34.96 33.25 -28.36
C GLN A 174 34.26 32.69 -29.60
N HIS A 175 35.01 32.08 -30.52
CA HIS A 175 34.45 31.44 -31.71
C HIS A 175 33.56 30.25 -31.34
N ALA A 176 34.01 29.38 -30.42
CA ALA A 176 33.22 28.25 -29.94
C ALA A 176 31.92 28.70 -29.24
N LYS A 177 31.96 29.76 -28.43
CA LYS A 177 30.75 30.35 -27.83
C LYS A 177 29.77 30.86 -28.86
N ARG A 178 30.26 31.54 -29.91
CA ARG A 178 29.43 32.02 -31.01
C ARG A 178 28.79 30.87 -31.78
N GLN A 179 29.55 29.80 -32.06
CA GLN A 179 29.01 28.61 -32.71
C GLN A 179 27.93 27.91 -31.87
N GLN A 180 28.14 27.80 -30.56
CA GLN A 180 27.13 27.24 -29.65
C GLN A 180 25.86 28.09 -29.60
N GLN A 181 25.99 29.41 -29.62
CA GLN A 181 24.85 30.32 -29.66
C GLN A 181 24.09 30.21 -30.99
N GLU A 182 24.79 30.18 -32.13
CA GLU A 182 24.20 29.99 -33.46
C GLU A 182 23.57 28.58 -33.62
N GLU A 183 24.08 27.55 -32.96
CA GLU A 183 23.45 26.22 -32.92
C GLU A 183 22.20 26.21 -32.03
N TRP A 184 22.25 26.90 -30.88
CA TRP A 184 21.12 27.03 -29.98
C TRP A 184 19.96 27.81 -30.63
N GLU A 185 20.25 28.91 -31.33
CA GLU A 185 19.25 29.68 -32.09
C GLU A 185 18.63 28.83 -33.20
N ARG A 186 19.43 28.07 -33.97
CA ARG A 186 18.90 27.13 -34.97
C ARG A 186 18.00 26.04 -34.38
N ARG A 187 18.35 25.50 -33.21
CA ARG A 187 17.51 24.51 -32.52
C ARG A 187 16.19 25.13 -32.04
N ARG A 188 16.24 26.35 -31.53
CA ARG A 188 15.05 27.08 -31.10
C ARG A 188 14.10 27.36 -32.27
N GLU A 189 14.62 27.87 -33.39
CA GLU A 189 13.83 28.11 -34.61
C GLU A 189 13.20 26.82 -35.16
N ALA A 190 13.96 25.72 -35.17
CA ALA A 190 13.45 24.42 -35.61
C ALA A 190 12.31 23.90 -34.70
N TRP A 191 12.42 24.13 -33.40
CA TRP A 191 11.39 23.76 -32.43
C TRP A 191 10.13 24.63 -32.55
N GLU A 192 10.28 25.95 -32.73
CA GLU A 192 9.15 26.87 -32.95
C GLU A 192 8.40 26.53 -34.28
N ALA A 193 9.13 26.14 -35.32
CA ALA A 193 8.54 25.68 -36.58
C ALA A 193 7.76 24.35 -36.41
N GLU A 194 8.29 23.40 -35.64
CA GLU A 194 7.61 22.14 -35.36
C GLU A 194 6.34 22.34 -34.52
N LEU A 195 6.38 23.23 -33.53
CA LEU A 195 5.21 23.57 -32.72
C LEU A 195 4.09 24.16 -33.59
N THR A 196 4.43 25.04 -34.52
CA THR A 196 3.48 25.62 -35.47
C THR A 196 2.86 24.53 -36.36
N ARG A 197 3.67 23.59 -36.86
CA ARG A 197 3.20 22.45 -37.66
C ARG A 197 2.20 21.58 -36.90
N VAL A 198 2.47 21.29 -35.63
CA VAL A 198 1.59 20.49 -34.76
C VAL A 198 0.27 21.23 -34.51
N GLN A 199 0.30 22.54 -34.26
CA GLN A 199 -0.91 23.36 -34.10
C GLN A 199 -1.78 23.34 -35.36
N GLU A 200 -1.19 23.54 -36.54
CA GLU A 200 -1.91 23.47 -37.82
C GLU A 200 -2.52 22.07 -38.06
N GLU A 201 -1.81 20.99 -37.71
CA GLU A 201 -2.34 19.63 -37.84
C GLU A 201 -3.54 19.39 -36.91
N MET A 202 -3.47 19.88 -35.67
CA MET A 202 -4.55 19.79 -34.69
C MET A 202 -5.79 20.56 -35.15
N GLU A 203 -5.62 21.78 -35.67
CA GLU A 203 -6.72 22.54 -36.26
C GLU A 203 -7.34 21.82 -37.46
N ARG A 204 -6.50 21.22 -38.32
CA ARG A 204 -6.97 20.45 -39.48
C ARG A 204 -7.83 19.26 -39.03
N LYS A 205 -7.39 18.50 -38.02
CA LYS A 205 -8.13 17.38 -37.43
C LYS A 205 -9.43 17.84 -36.78
N ALA A 206 -9.42 18.95 -36.06
CA ALA A 206 -10.64 19.54 -35.47
C ALA A 206 -11.67 19.95 -36.54
N LYS A 207 -11.21 20.57 -37.63
CA LYS A 207 -12.06 20.92 -38.79
C LYS A 207 -12.63 19.67 -39.47
N GLU A 208 -11.85 18.60 -39.61
CA GLU A 208 -12.32 17.32 -40.16
C GLU A 208 -13.35 16.64 -39.24
N TYR A 209 -13.12 16.64 -37.93
CA TYR A 209 -14.05 16.11 -36.94
C TYR A 209 -15.40 16.84 -36.99
N LYS A 210 -15.38 18.19 -37.03
CA LYS A 210 -16.59 19.02 -37.15
C LYS A 210 -17.35 18.73 -38.46
N LYS A 211 -16.64 18.47 -39.57
CA LYS A 211 -17.27 18.04 -40.83
C LYS A 211 -17.95 16.66 -40.70
N LYS A 212 -17.29 15.68 -40.08
CA LYS A 212 -17.85 14.34 -39.81
C LYS A 212 -19.06 14.40 -38.89
N GLU A 213 -19.02 15.22 -37.85
CA GLU A 213 -20.15 15.42 -36.93
C GLU A 213 -21.35 16.05 -37.65
N ASN A 214 -21.13 17.08 -38.47
CA ASN A 214 -22.19 17.67 -39.29
C ASN A 214 -22.78 16.67 -40.30
N HIS A 215 -21.95 15.81 -40.88
CA HIS A 215 -22.41 14.72 -41.75
C HIS A 215 -23.30 13.75 -40.98
N ARG A 216 -22.86 13.28 -39.80
CA ARG A 216 -23.64 12.39 -38.91
C ARG A 216 -24.96 13.05 -38.48
N LYS A 217 -24.97 14.35 -38.16
CA LYS A 217 -26.22 15.10 -37.84
C LYS A 217 -27.16 15.16 -39.04
N LYS A 218 -26.63 15.39 -40.26
CA LYS A 218 -27.44 15.39 -41.48
C LYS A 218 -28.01 14.00 -41.78
N GLU A 219 -27.23 12.96 -41.60
CA GLU A 219 -27.64 11.56 -41.76
C GLU A 219 -28.71 11.16 -40.76
N ARG A 220 -28.55 11.52 -39.48
CA ARG A 220 -29.59 11.36 -38.44
C ARG A 220 -30.90 12.03 -38.85
N ARG A 221 -30.86 13.27 -39.36
CA ARG A 221 -32.06 13.97 -39.86
C ARG A 221 -32.69 13.28 -41.07
N MET A 222 -31.91 12.70 -41.98
CA MET A 222 -32.46 11.95 -43.12
C MET A 222 -33.09 10.63 -42.68
N ASN A 223 -32.44 9.90 -41.77
CA ASN A 223 -32.96 8.66 -41.21
C ASN A 223 -34.23 8.91 -40.39
N GLU A 224 -34.29 10.00 -39.62
CA GLU A 224 -35.50 10.39 -38.87
C GLU A 224 -36.66 10.73 -39.81
N LYS A 225 -36.40 11.45 -40.93
CA LYS A 225 -37.42 11.71 -41.96
C LYS A 225 -37.91 10.42 -42.60
N LYS A 226 -36.99 9.53 -42.98
CA LYS A 226 -37.31 8.23 -43.59
C LYS A 226 -38.11 7.33 -42.64
N ALA A 227 -37.79 7.33 -41.35
CA ALA A 227 -38.56 6.62 -40.33
C ALA A 227 -39.99 7.15 -40.21
N LYS A 228 -40.16 8.49 -40.21
CA LYS A 228 -41.49 9.13 -40.23
C LYS A 228 -42.30 8.77 -41.48
N GLU A 229 -41.67 8.75 -42.66
CA GLU A 229 -42.33 8.35 -43.91
C GLU A 229 -42.77 6.89 -43.93
N LEU A 230 -42.01 5.99 -43.29
CA LEU A 230 -42.34 4.57 -43.19
C LEU A 230 -43.38 4.23 -42.11
N GLY A 231 -43.88 5.21 -41.36
CA GLY A 231 -44.79 4.97 -40.24
C GLY A 231 -44.17 4.15 -39.10
N LEU A 232 -42.83 4.03 -39.08
CA LEU A 232 -42.11 3.40 -37.98
C LEU A 232 -42.18 4.36 -36.79
N GLU A 233 -42.82 3.91 -35.70
CA GLU A 233 -42.94 4.71 -34.48
C GLU A 233 -41.57 5.25 -34.05
N ASN A 234 -41.57 6.54 -33.73
CA ASN A 234 -40.41 7.33 -33.40
C ASN A 234 -39.56 6.60 -32.33
N PRO A 235 -38.26 6.33 -32.53
CA PRO A 235 -37.42 5.68 -31.50
C PRO A 235 -37.41 6.44 -30.17
N GLY A 236 -37.68 7.76 -30.17
CA GLY A 236 -37.91 8.54 -28.94
C GLY A 236 -39.13 8.09 -28.12
N ARG A 237 -40.16 7.49 -28.74
CA ARG A 237 -41.30 6.90 -28.03
C ARG A 237 -40.87 5.68 -27.21
N ARG A 238 -39.88 4.89 -27.63
CA ARG A 238 -39.35 3.76 -26.84
C ARG A 238 -38.67 4.24 -25.56
N VAL A 239 -37.97 5.37 -25.61
CA VAL A 239 -37.36 6.00 -24.44
C VAL A 239 -38.45 6.54 -23.49
N GLU A 240 -39.53 7.14 -24.01
CA GLU A 240 -40.69 7.51 -23.19
C GLU A 240 -41.44 6.29 -22.61
N THR A 241 -41.53 5.18 -23.35
CA THR A 241 -42.14 3.94 -22.84
C THR A 241 -41.27 3.32 -21.76
N PHE A 242 -39.94 3.38 -21.90
CA PHE A 242 -39.00 2.95 -20.89
C PHE A 242 -39.07 3.84 -19.64
N HIS A 243 -39.07 5.16 -19.77
CA HIS A 243 -39.23 6.07 -18.63
C HIS A 243 -40.58 5.90 -17.93
N ARG A 244 -41.67 5.65 -18.67
CA ARG A 244 -42.96 5.30 -18.08
C ARG A 244 -42.89 3.98 -17.33
N TRP A 245 -42.28 2.95 -17.92
CA TRP A 245 -42.10 1.65 -17.27
C TRP A 245 -41.23 1.72 -16.01
N VAL A 246 -40.13 2.49 -16.04
CA VAL A 246 -39.28 2.78 -14.87
C VAL A 246 -40.05 3.59 -13.81
N GLY A 247 -40.85 4.56 -14.23
CA GLY A 247 -41.72 5.33 -13.32
C GLY A 247 -42.77 4.44 -12.64
N ASP A 248 -43.40 3.55 -13.38
CA ASP A 248 -44.37 2.57 -12.87
C ASP A 248 -43.71 1.57 -11.91
N ALA A 249 -42.47 1.11 -12.23
CA ALA A 249 -41.69 0.24 -11.35
C ALA A 249 -41.26 0.94 -10.05
N ILE A 250 -40.84 2.21 -10.12
CA ILE A 250 -40.53 3.03 -8.93
C ILE A 250 -41.78 3.29 -8.10
N ALA A 251 -42.94 3.53 -8.73
CA ALA A 251 -44.21 3.69 -8.04
C ALA A 251 -44.65 2.41 -7.31
N LEU A 252 -44.43 1.24 -7.93
CA LEU A 252 -44.60 -0.07 -7.30
C LEU A 252 -43.63 -0.28 -6.11
N LEU A 253 -42.37 0.16 -6.23
CA LEU A 253 -41.37 0.08 -5.15
C LEU A 253 -41.66 1.02 -3.97
N LYS A 254 -42.35 2.14 -4.21
CA LYS A 254 -42.77 3.09 -3.16
C LYS A 254 -44.05 2.67 -2.46
N SER A 255 -44.76 1.66 -2.96
CA SER A 255 -45.88 1.08 -2.21
C SER A 255 -45.35 0.34 -0.96
N PRO A 256 -45.98 0.49 0.22
CA PRO A 256 -45.51 -0.18 1.43
C PRO A 256 -45.69 -1.68 1.27
N ILE A 257 -44.59 -2.38 1.02
CA ILE A 257 -44.55 -3.84 0.93
C ILE A 257 -44.46 -4.39 2.36
N ASP A 258 -45.46 -5.18 2.76
CA ASP A 258 -45.45 -5.94 4.02
C ASP A 258 -44.17 -6.81 4.09
N SER A 259 -43.37 -6.56 5.11
CA SER A 259 -41.93 -6.81 5.12
C SER A 259 -41.50 -8.22 5.54
N SER A 260 -42.31 -9.27 5.34
CA SER A 260 -41.98 -10.59 5.90
C SER A 260 -41.44 -11.65 4.92
N ASP A 261 -41.69 -11.59 3.60
CA ASP A 261 -41.44 -12.77 2.75
C ASP A 261 -40.88 -12.52 1.34
N CYS A 262 -40.23 -11.37 1.07
CA CYS A 262 -39.58 -11.16 -0.23
C CYS A 262 -38.05 -11.35 -0.15
N PRO A 263 -37.47 -12.45 -0.69
CA PRO A 263 -36.02 -12.66 -0.69
C PRO A 263 -35.27 -11.82 -1.75
N SER A 264 -35.93 -10.90 -2.46
CA SER A 264 -35.29 -10.04 -3.45
C SER A 264 -35.12 -8.62 -2.92
N LYS A 265 -34.01 -8.37 -2.21
CA LYS A 265 -33.35 -7.07 -2.30
C LYS A 265 -33.00 -6.89 -3.78
N TYR A 266 -33.86 -6.20 -4.53
CA TYR A 266 -33.61 -5.87 -5.92
C TYR A 266 -32.27 -5.15 -6.01
N TYR A 267 -31.32 -5.74 -6.73
CA TYR A 267 -30.00 -5.14 -6.92
C TYR A 267 -30.19 -3.86 -7.73
N VAL A 268 -29.74 -2.73 -7.18
CA VAL A 268 -29.83 -1.37 -7.76
C VAL A 268 -29.27 -1.29 -9.19
N MET A 269 -28.44 -2.27 -9.58
CA MET A 269 -27.86 -2.39 -10.91
C MET A 269 -28.90 -2.47 -12.06
N GLU A 270 -30.09 -3.04 -11.84
CA GLU A 270 -31.15 -3.03 -12.86
C GLU A 270 -31.74 -1.62 -13.08
N LEU A 271 -31.64 -0.75 -12.07
CA LEU A 271 -32.14 0.63 -12.07
C LEU A 271 -31.08 1.68 -12.41
N CYS A 272 -29.82 1.27 -12.57
CA CYS A 272 -28.74 2.20 -12.89
C CYS A 272 -28.93 2.81 -14.28
N ASN A 273 -29.05 4.13 -14.33
CA ASN A 273 -29.25 4.91 -15.56
C ASN A 273 -27.92 5.30 -16.23
N HIS A 274 -26.79 4.73 -15.79
CA HIS A 274 -25.50 5.00 -16.44
C HIS A 274 -25.52 4.45 -17.88
N PRO A 275 -25.12 5.21 -18.91
CA PRO A 275 -25.20 4.77 -20.31
C PRO A 275 -24.50 3.42 -20.58
N ILE A 276 -23.36 3.20 -19.93
CA ILE A 276 -22.63 1.91 -20.00
C ILE A 276 -23.45 0.76 -19.40
N ALA A 277 -24.12 0.98 -18.27
CA ALA A 277 -24.96 -0.04 -17.64
C ALA A 277 -26.19 -0.35 -18.50
N GLU A 278 -26.78 0.66 -19.16
CA GLU A 278 -27.88 0.48 -20.10
C GLU A 278 -27.47 -0.30 -21.36
N ALA A 279 -26.31 0.01 -21.93
CA ALA A 279 -25.75 -0.75 -23.06
C ALA A 279 -25.45 -2.21 -22.68
N LEU A 280 -24.91 -2.46 -21.48
CA LEU A 280 -24.70 -3.82 -20.98
C LEU A 280 -26.00 -4.57 -20.70
N ARG A 281 -27.04 -3.88 -20.22
CA ARG A 281 -28.37 -4.46 -19.97
C ARG A 281 -29.06 -4.88 -21.27
N THR A 282 -28.82 -4.16 -22.35
CA THR A 282 -29.37 -4.43 -23.69
C THR A 282 -28.52 -5.38 -24.53
N ASP A 283 -27.43 -5.93 -23.95
CA ASP A 283 -26.44 -6.81 -24.61
C ASP A 283 -25.71 -6.12 -25.79
N GLU A 284 -25.71 -4.79 -25.84
CA GLU A 284 -25.01 -3.99 -26.84
C GLU A 284 -23.54 -3.80 -26.45
N THR A 285 -22.78 -4.89 -26.40
CA THR A 285 -21.39 -4.92 -25.89
C THR A 285 -20.47 -3.93 -26.60
N ASP A 286 -20.56 -3.82 -27.92
CA ASP A 286 -19.71 -2.92 -28.71
C ASP A 286 -19.94 -1.45 -28.32
N ILE A 287 -21.20 -1.08 -28.09
CA ILE A 287 -21.60 0.26 -27.65
C ILE A 287 -21.12 0.50 -26.22
N ALA A 288 -21.27 -0.48 -25.33
CA ALA A 288 -20.73 -0.39 -23.98
C ALA A 288 -19.20 -0.17 -23.98
N ILE A 289 -18.46 -0.88 -24.84
CA ILE A 289 -17.00 -0.70 -24.98
C ILE A 289 -16.66 0.70 -25.51
N GLU A 290 -17.40 1.20 -26.51
CA GLU A 290 -17.21 2.56 -27.04
C GLU A 290 -17.47 3.62 -25.97
N LEU A 291 -18.54 3.50 -25.18
CA LEU A 291 -18.88 4.41 -24.08
C LEU A 291 -17.84 4.36 -22.95
N VAL A 292 -17.29 3.18 -22.64
CA VAL A 292 -16.18 3.03 -21.68
C VAL A 292 -14.94 3.79 -22.17
N HIS A 293 -14.63 3.68 -23.46
CA HIS A 293 -13.54 4.41 -24.08
C HIS A 293 -13.77 5.94 -24.07
N GLU A 294 -14.99 6.39 -24.32
CA GLU A 294 -15.37 7.80 -24.26
C GLU A 294 -15.23 8.35 -22.84
N THR A 295 -15.77 7.64 -21.84
CA THR A 295 -15.67 8.02 -20.41
C THR A 295 -14.22 8.12 -19.95
N ILE A 296 -13.38 7.19 -20.41
CA ILE A 296 -11.93 7.22 -20.20
C ILE A 296 -11.31 8.47 -20.82
N CYS A 297 -11.65 8.78 -22.06
CA CYS A 297 -11.10 9.93 -22.75
C CYS A 297 -11.51 11.22 -22.03
N ASP A 298 -12.77 11.32 -21.62
CA ASP A 298 -13.29 12.45 -20.86
C ASP A 298 -12.61 12.58 -19.48
N ALA A 299 -12.36 11.47 -18.79
CA ALA A 299 -11.59 11.48 -17.54
C ALA A 299 -10.15 11.95 -17.76
N ILE A 300 -9.49 11.48 -18.83
CA ILE A 300 -8.15 11.95 -19.21
C ILE A 300 -8.20 13.44 -19.54
N TYR A 301 -9.18 13.92 -20.30
CA TYR A 301 -9.32 15.32 -20.67
C TYR A 301 -9.61 16.21 -19.46
N TYR A 302 -10.49 15.79 -18.56
CA TYR A 302 -10.79 16.51 -17.33
C TYR A 302 -9.56 16.60 -16.43
N TRP A 303 -8.85 15.48 -16.26
CA TRP A 303 -7.64 15.44 -15.46
C TRP A 303 -6.52 16.27 -16.08
N ALA A 304 -6.34 16.16 -17.40
CA ALA A 304 -5.42 16.98 -18.17
C ALA A 304 -5.77 18.47 -18.08
N ALA A 305 -7.04 18.85 -18.18
CA ALA A 305 -7.47 20.25 -18.06
C ALA A 305 -7.19 20.78 -16.65
N LYS A 306 -7.40 19.96 -15.62
CA LYS A 306 -7.09 20.31 -14.23
C LYS A 306 -5.59 20.49 -14.01
N VAL A 307 -4.77 19.58 -14.54
CA VAL A 307 -3.30 19.68 -14.43
C VAL A 307 -2.72 20.79 -15.29
N VAL A 308 -3.25 21.04 -16.50
CA VAL A 308 -2.82 22.14 -17.38
C VAL A 308 -3.21 23.51 -16.82
N GLN A 309 -4.30 23.60 -16.04
CA GLN A 309 -4.61 24.81 -15.28
C GLN A 309 -3.61 25.08 -14.15
N GLU A 310 -2.94 24.04 -13.65
CA GLU A 310 -1.99 24.16 -12.53
C GLU A 310 -0.54 24.26 -13.02
N GLU A 311 -0.08 23.54 -14.06
CA GLU A 311 1.25 23.67 -14.68
C GLU A 311 1.31 23.14 -16.15
N CYS A 312 2.20 23.69 -16.99
CA CYS A 312 2.46 23.20 -18.37
C CYS A 312 3.28 21.88 -18.37
N PHE A 313 2.60 20.74 -18.27
CA PHE A 313 3.24 19.43 -18.45
C PHE A 313 2.68 18.67 -19.67
N GLU A 314 3.58 18.02 -20.43
CA GLU A 314 3.20 17.01 -21.41
C GLU A 314 2.64 15.78 -20.69
N ILE A 315 1.47 15.30 -21.13
CA ILE A 315 0.86 14.07 -20.62
C ILE A 315 1.70 12.88 -21.09
N ASP A 316 2.57 12.37 -20.21
CA ASP A 316 3.35 11.15 -20.47
C ASP A 316 2.42 9.95 -20.73
N SER A 317 2.84 9.08 -21.64
CA SER A 317 2.29 7.75 -21.89
C SER A 317 1.94 6.99 -20.60
N LYS A 318 2.77 7.07 -19.55
CA LYS A 318 2.53 6.45 -18.25
C LYS A 318 1.29 6.97 -17.54
N MET A 319 0.98 8.25 -17.71
CA MET A 319 -0.19 8.87 -17.12
C MET A 319 -1.49 8.41 -17.80
N LYS A 320 -1.46 8.26 -19.13
CA LYS A 320 -2.59 7.66 -19.86
C LYS A 320 -2.86 6.24 -19.38
N ASP A 321 -1.81 5.47 -19.09
CA ASP A 321 -1.95 4.12 -18.55
C ASP A 321 -2.48 4.10 -17.12
N PHE A 322 -2.09 5.05 -16.28
CA PHE A 322 -2.62 5.22 -14.92
C PHE A 322 -4.11 5.57 -14.93
N VAL A 323 -4.51 6.59 -15.70
CA VAL A 323 -5.92 7.01 -15.80
C VAL A 323 -6.77 5.88 -16.38
N LEU A 324 -6.25 5.13 -17.36
CA LEU A 324 -6.98 3.98 -17.91
C LEU A 324 -7.11 2.82 -16.90
N SER A 325 -6.18 2.66 -15.96
CA SER A 325 -6.31 1.65 -14.89
C SER A 325 -7.33 2.05 -13.82
N GLU A 326 -7.36 3.31 -13.41
CA GLU A 326 -8.34 3.81 -12.45
C GLU A 326 -9.75 3.82 -13.05
N ALA A 327 -9.88 4.21 -14.32
CA ALA A 327 -11.17 4.23 -15.00
C ALA A 327 -11.86 2.86 -15.09
N LEU A 328 -11.09 1.75 -15.09
CA LEU A 328 -11.64 0.39 -15.07
C LEU A 328 -12.20 0.00 -13.70
N LEU A 329 -11.79 0.70 -12.64
CA LEU A 329 -12.21 0.48 -11.26
C LEU A 329 -13.28 1.49 -10.80
N LEU A 330 -13.59 2.50 -11.61
CA LEU A 330 -14.62 3.49 -11.29
C LEU A 330 -15.97 2.81 -11.06
N SER A 331 -16.62 3.23 -9.97
CA SER A 331 -18.01 2.87 -9.70
C SER A 331 -18.93 3.49 -10.75
N LEU A 332 -19.90 2.72 -11.23
CA LEU A 332 -20.95 3.22 -12.14
C LEU A 332 -22.21 3.68 -11.40
N ASP A 333 -22.32 3.36 -10.11
CA ASP A 333 -23.47 3.72 -9.27
C ASP A 333 -23.07 4.12 -7.84
N GLU A 334 -24.07 4.48 -7.05
CA GLU A 334 -23.91 4.89 -5.64
C GLU A 334 -23.52 3.72 -4.72
N ASP A 335 -23.80 2.49 -5.14
CA ASP A 335 -23.49 1.27 -4.40
C ASP A 335 -22.01 0.84 -4.57
N GLY A 336 -21.21 1.57 -5.35
CA GLY A 336 -19.81 1.20 -5.58
C GLY A 336 -19.64 0.07 -6.61
N ASN A 337 -20.66 -0.27 -7.39
CA ASN A 337 -20.55 -1.34 -8.39
C ASN A 337 -19.74 -0.83 -9.59
N SER A 338 -18.51 -1.31 -9.70
CA SER A 338 -17.65 -1.05 -10.85
C SER A 338 -18.12 -1.79 -12.12
N LEU A 339 -17.52 -1.44 -13.26
CA LEU A 339 -17.82 -2.00 -14.57
C LEU A 339 -17.75 -3.56 -14.65
N ILE A 340 -16.85 -4.19 -13.89
CA ILE A 340 -16.77 -5.66 -13.84
C ILE A 340 -17.97 -6.29 -13.13
N HIS A 341 -18.53 -5.63 -12.10
CA HIS A 341 -19.75 -6.09 -11.44
C HIS A 341 -20.90 -6.14 -12.45
N TYR A 342 -21.07 -5.08 -13.25
CA TYR A 342 -22.09 -5.00 -14.29
C TYR A 342 -21.92 -6.05 -15.39
N ALA A 343 -20.69 -6.23 -15.88
CA ALA A 343 -20.41 -7.26 -16.88
C ALA A 343 -20.77 -8.67 -16.37
N VAL A 344 -20.46 -8.98 -15.11
CA VAL A 344 -20.76 -10.27 -14.49
C VAL A 344 -22.25 -10.43 -14.18
N TYR A 345 -22.89 -9.40 -13.63
CA TYR A 345 -24.31 -9.40 -13.28
C TYR A 345 -25.22 -9.66 -14.50
N PHE A 346 -24.92 -8.99 -15.62
CA PHE A 346 -25.64 -9.18 -16.88
C PHE A 346 -25.18 -10.40 -17.67
N GLY A 347 -24.14 -11.12 -17.22
CA GLY A 347 -23.66 -12.33 -17.90
C GLY A 347 -22.91 -12.05 -19.21
N ASN A 348 -22.42 -10.83 -19.41
CA ASN A 348 -21.75 -10.40 -20.63
C ASN A 348 -20.29 -10.86 -20.66
N ASN A 349 -20.04 -11.98 -21.35
CA ASN A 349 -18.71 -12.61 -21.41
C ASN A 349 -17.70 -11.82 -22.24
N ASP A 350 -18.17 -11.08 -23.24
CA ASP A 350 -17.32 -10.33 -24.16
C ASP A 350 -16.77 -9.08 -23.47
N MET A 351 -17.62 -8.36 -22.73
CA MET A 351 -17.18 -7.27 -21.85
C MET A 351 -16.21 -7.79 -20.78
N LEU A 352 -16.53 -8.90 -20.09
CA LEU A 352 -15.61 -9.46 -19.09
C LEU A 352 -14.24 -9.81 -19.70
N SER A 353 -14.23 -10.42 -20.89
CA SER A 353 -12.99 -10.76 -21.61
C SER A 353 -12.20 -9.50 -21.99
N TYR A 354 -12.89 -8.47 -22.45
CA TYR A 354 -12.31 -7.17 -22.78
C TYR A 354 -11.66 -6.52 -21.55
N LEU A 355 -12.37 -6.44 -20.42
CA LEU A 355 -11.86 -5.88 -19.17
C LEU A 355 -10.65 -6.67 -18.66
N ALA A 356 -10.74 -8.00 -18.65
CA ALA A 356 -9.64 -8.86 -18.25
C ALA A 356 -8.41 -8.68 -19.16
N GLN A 357 -8.60 -8.56 -20.49
CA GLN A 357 -7.50 -8.30 -21.42
C GLN A 357 -6.83 -6.94 -21.15
N LYS A 358 -7.60 -5.89 -20.90
CA LYS A 358 -7.06 -4.56 -20.58
C LYS A 358 -6.33 -4.56 -19.24
N ALA A 359 -6.87 -5.22 -18.22
CA ALA A 359 -6.23 -5.36 -16.91
C ALA A 359 -4.94 -6.19 -16.98
N ARG A 360 -4.90 -7.27 -17.78
CA ARG A 360 -3.67 -8.07 -18.01
C ARG A 360 -2.54 -7.23 -18.60
N LYS A 361 -2.84 -6.39 -19.59
CA LYS A 361 -1.83 -5.51 -20.23
C LYS A 361 -1.18 -4.55 -19.23
N ARG A 362 -1.81 -4.31 -18.08
CA ARG A 362 -1.33 -3.38 -17.04
C ARG A 362 -0.91 -4.05 -15.73
N ASP A 363 -0.93 -5.37 -15.68
CA ASP A 363 -0.67 -6.12 -14.45
C ASP A 363 -1.64 -5.74 -13.30
N ARG A 364 -2.89 -5.41 -13.65
CA ARG A 364 -3.95 -5.00 -12.70
C ARG A 364 -5.09 -6.01 -12.59
N LEU A 365 -4.92 -7.21 -13.16
CA LEU A 365 -5.97 -8.25 -13.15
C LEU A 365 -6.40 -8.60 -11.72
N GLN A 366 -5.46 -8.69 -10.78
CA GLN A 366 -5.77 -8.94 -9.36
C GLN A 366 -6.64 -7.83 -8.76
N GLY A 367 -6.30 -6.56 -8.99
CA GLY A 367 -7.06 -5.42 -8.48
C GLY A 367 -8.47 -5.35 -9.07
N LEU A 368 -8.62 -5.68 -10.35
CA LEU A 368 -9.92 -5.76 -11.01
C LEU A 368 -10.80 -6.87 -10.42
N LEU A 369 -10.25 -8.06 -10.18
CA LEU A 369 -11.02 -9.19 -9.62
C LEU A 369 -11.30 -9.04 -8.12
N ALA A 370 -10.44 -8.32 -7.40
CA ALA A 370 -10.58 -8.06 -5.97
C ALA A 370 -11.43 -6.81 -5.67
N SER A 371 -11.89 -6.07 -6.67
CA SER A 371 -12.76 -4.92 -6.46
C SER A 371 -14.07 -5.40 -5.84
N SER A 372 -14.42 -4.84 -4.69
CA SER A 372 -15.71 -5.01 -4.04
C SER A 372 -16.47 -3.69 -4.02
N ASN A 373 -17.79 -3.79 -4.03
CA ASN A 373 -18.68 -2.65 -3.89
C ASN A 373 -18.77 -2.16 -2.42
N VAL A 374 -19.58 -1.14 -2.13
CA VAL A 374 -19.71 -0.61 -0.75
C VAL A 374 -20.28 -1.62 0.25
N HIS A 375 -20.88 -2.71 -0.23
CA HIS A 375 -21.39 -3.81 0.58
C HIS A 375 -20.38 -4.96 0.74
N GLY A 376 -19.16 -4.81 0.23
CA GLY A 376 -18.12 -5.85 0.29
C GLY A 376 -18.37 -7.03 -0.66
N LEU A 377 -19.30 -6.91 -1.61
CA LEU A 377 -19.56 -7.93 -2.62
C LEU A 377 -18.60 -7.75 -3.79
N ALA A 378 -17.87 -8.81 -4.14
CA ALA A 378 -17.03 -8.86 -5.32
C ALA A 378 -17.85 -9.27 -6.55
N ALA A 379 -17.30 -9.03 -7.75
CA ALA A 379 -17.95 -9.42 -9.00
C ALA A 379 -18.29 -10.94 -9.05
N SER A 380 -17.46 -11.81 -8.46
CA SER A 380 -17.74 -13.25 -8.38
C SER A 380 -19.01 -13.58 -7.60
N ASP A 381 -19.36 -12.78 -6.59
CA ASP A 381 -20.56 -12.99 -5.78
C ASP A 381 -21.81 -12.75 -6.62
N PHE A 382 -21.78 -11.75 -7.51
CA PHE A 382 -22.87 -11.51 -8.46
C PHE A 382 -23.05 -12.66 -9.47
N ALA A 383 -21.98 -13.34 -9.87
CA ALA A 383 -22.08 -14.54 -10.71
C ALA A 383 -22.79 -15.70 -9.97
N LEU A 384 -22.55 -15.81 -8.66
CA LEU A 384 -23.21 -16.80 -7.80
C LEU A 384 -24.69 -16.45 -7.59
N LEU A 385 -24.96 -15.19 -7.24
CA LEU A 385 -26.31 -14.68 -6.98
C LEU A 385 -27.24 -14.79 -8.19
N ARG A 386 -26.73 -14.57 -9.41
CA ARG A 386 -27.49 -14.75 -10.65
C ARG A 386 -27.60 -16.20 -11.11
N GLY A 387 -26.91 -17.14 -10.45
CA GLY A 387 -26.91 -18.56 -10.84
C GLY A 387 -26.28 -18.81 -12.22
N ASN A 388 -25.44 -17.91 -12.73
CA ASN A 388 -24.85 -18.05 -14.06
C ASN A 388 -23.58 -18.91 -14.01
N GLU A 389 -23.73 -20.23 -14.12
CA GLU A 389 -22.61 -21.20 -14.05
C GLU A 389 -21.50 -20.93 -15.09
N ARG A 390 -21.84 -20.40 -16.27
CA ARG A 390 -20.86 -20.04 -17.29
C ARG A 390 -19.98 -18.89 -16.80
N MET A 391 -20.60 -17.86 -16.23
CA MET A 391 -19.89 -16.71 -15.68
C MET A 391 -19.07 -17.08 -14.46
N GLN A 392 -19.58 -17.94 -13.58
CA GLN A 392 -18.83 -18.47 -12.43
C GLN A 392 -17.57 -19.21 -12.87
N ARG A 393 -17.67 -20.09 -13.89
CA ARG A 393 -16.51 -20.77 -14.46
C ARG A 393 -15.50 -19.81 -15.08
N HIS A 394 -15.97 -18.74 -15.72
CA HIS A 394 -15.11 -17.72 -16.32
C HIS A 394 -14.36 -16.93 -15.23
N MET A 395 -15.07 -16.45 -14.21
CA MET A 395 -14.48 -15.76 -13.06
C MET A 395 -13.47 -16.64 -12.32
N LYS A 396 -13.79 -17.92 -12.10
CA LYS A 396 -12.88 -18.88 -11.49
C LYS A 396 -11.59 -19.04 -12.29
N LYS A 397 -11.67 -19.15 -13.62
CA LYS A 397 -10.47 -19.21 -14.49
C LYS A 397 -9.62 -17.95 -14.39
N LEU A 398 -10.24 -16.77 -14.31
CA LEU A 398 -9.51 -15.51 -14.13
C LEU A 398 -8.83 -15.45 -12.76
N GLN A 399 -9.48 -15.96 -11.70
CA GLN A 399 -8.88 -16.07 -10.36
C GLN A 399 -7.70 -17.06 -10.34
N GLU A 400 -7.85 -18.24 -10.95
CA GLU A 400 -6.77 -19.23 -11.11
C GLU A 400 -5.57 -18.64 -11.87
N GLU A 401 -5.80 -17.84 -12.92
CA GLU A 401 -4.73 -17.12 -13.63
C GLU A 401 -3.99 -16.12 -12.72
N VAL A 402 -4.72 -15.38 -11.87
CA VAL A 402 -4.11 -14.46 -10.91
C VAL A 402 -3.31 -15.22 -9.85
N GLU A 403 -3.82 -16.34 -9.33
CA GLU A 403 -3.09 -17.19 -8.39
C GLU A 403 -1.81 -17.76 -9.01
N GLU A 404 -1.87 -18.25 -10.25
CA GLU A 404 -0.70 -18.74 -10.99
C GLU A 404 0.32 -17.61 -11.23
N ARG A 405 -0.14 -16.40 -11.57
CA ARG A 405 0.73 -15.21 -11.67
C ARG A 405 1.37 -14.85 -10.34
N ILE A 406 0.64 -14.87 -9.24
CA ILE A 406 1.20 -14.59 -7.91
C ILE A 406 2.25 -15.64 -7.55
N GLN A 407 1.96 -16.92 -7.79
CA GLN A 407 2.88 -18.03 -7.52
C GLN A 407 4.14 -18.00 -8.40
N SER A 408 4.01 -17.58 -9.67
CA SER A 408 5.11 -17.46 -10.63
C SER A 408 5.87 -16.13 -10.55
N SER A 409 5.23 -15.07 -10.06
CA SER A 409 5.87 -13.80 -9.77
C SER A 409 6.99 -14.03 -8.76
N LYS A 410 8.11 -13.34 -8.99
CA LYS A 410 9.46 -13.69 -8.51
C LYS A 410 9.61 -13.89 -7.00
N LEU A 411 8.64 -13.59 -6.15
CA LEU A 411 8.75 -13.70 -4.71
C LEU A 411 9.00 -15.14 -4.25
N LEU A 412 8.21 -16.12 -4.70
CA LEU A 412 8.40 -17.53 -4.28
C LEU A 412 9.71 -18.13 -4.79
N PRO A 413 10.09 -17.95 -6.08
CA PRO A 413 11.39 -18.40 -6.58
C PRO A 413 12.57 -17.68 -5.92
N THR A 414 12.42 -16.41 -5.57
CA THR A 414 13.46 -15.61 -4.87
C THR A 414 13.58 -16.08 -3.42
N ILE A 415 12.47 -16.28 -2.71
CA ILE A 415 12.45 -16.88 -1.36
C ILE A 415 13.06 -18.28 -1.40
N LYS A 416 12.71 -19.12 -2.38
CA LYS A 416 13.31 -20.45 -2.55
C LYS A 416 14.81 -20.38 -2.84
N ARG A 417 15.28 -19.44 -3.67
CA ARG A 417 16.72 -19.19 -3.89
C ARG A 417 17.40 -18.74 -2.60
N TYR A 418 16.82 -17.78 -1.88
CA TYR A 418 17.36 -17.29 -0.60
C TYR A 418 17.43 -18.40 0.44
N MET A 419 16.38 -19.22 0.58
CA MET A 419 16.37 -20.38 1.47
C MET A 419 17.41 -21.44 1.04
N ALA A 420 17.60 -21.67 -0.26
CA ALA A 420 18.63 -22.58 -0.77
C ALA A 420 20.06 -22.07 -0.51
N THR A 421 20.30 -20.76 -0.55
CA THR A 421 21.58 -20.15 -0.10
C THR A 421 21.75 -20.22 1.42
N LEU A 422 20.68 -20.03 2.20
CA LEU A 422 20.71 -20.11 3.67
C LEU A 422 21.02 -21.52 4.18
N GLY A 423 20.57 -22.57 3.47
CA GLY A 423 20.91 -23.96 3.80
C GLY A 423 22.41 -24.29 3.76
N LYS A 424 23.24 -23.42 3.16
CA LYS A 424 24.71 -23.58 3.13
C LYS A 424 25.44 -22.88 4.29
N ALA A 425 24.74 -22.08 5.10
CA ALA A 425 25.31 -21.36 6.24
C ALA A 425 24.73 -21.88 7.57
N PRO A 426 25.24 -23.00 8.11
CA PRO A 426 24.63 -23.71 9.25
C PRO A 426 24.58 -22.88 10.55
N SER A 427 25.35 -21.80 10.67
CA SER A 427 25.41 -20.96 11.89
C SER A 427 24.34 -19.87 11.96
N MET A 428 23.72 -19.46 10.84
CA MET A 428 22.77 -18.33 10.83
C MET A 428 21.31 -18.74 10.65
N ALA A 429 21.04 -19.99 10.25
CA ALA A 429 19.68 -20.47 10.03
C ALA A 429 18.76 -20.33 11.27
N PRO A 430 19.19 -20.64 12.52
CA PRO A 430 18.32 -20.50 13.68
C PRO A 430 17.96 -19.04 14.01
N ALA A 431 18.92 -18.12 13.83
CA ALA A 431 18.70 -16.69 14.04
C ALA A 431 17.74 -16.10 13.00
N MET A 432 17.89 -16.49 11.73
CA MET A 432 17.02 -16.03 10.64
C MET A 432 15.62 -16.62 10.71
N VAL A 433 15.48 -17.90 11.09
CA VAL A 433 14.16 -18.52 11.35
C VAL A 433 13.48 -17.87 12.55
N SER A 434 14.25 -17.50 13.58
CA SER A 434 13.72 -16.77 14.74
C SER A 434 13.27 -15.35 14.36
N LEU A 435 14.08 -14.60 13.59
CA LEU A 435 13.71 -13.28 13.07
C LEU A 435 12.50 -13.34 12.13
N PHE A 436 12.44 -14.33 11.25
CA PHE A 436 11.28 -14.54 10.39
C PHE A 436 10.03 -14.90 11.18
N GLY A 437 10.15 -15.77 12.20
CA GLY A 437 9.07 -16.09 13.13
C GLY A 437 8.60 -14.89 13.95
N ILE A 438 9.51 -14.01 14.38
CA ILE A 438 9.22 -12.72 15.03
C ILE A 438 8.43 -11.83 14.08
N SER A 439 8.94 -11.62 12.86
CA SER A 439 8.31 -10.76 11.86
C SER A 439 6.93 -11.26 11.47
N LEU A 440 6.78 -12.57 11.22
CA LEU A 440 5.50 -13.18 10.88
C LEU A 440 4.52 -13.11 12.06
N GLY A 441 4.99 -13.35 13.29
CA GLY A 441 4.18 -13.27 14.50
C GLY A 441 3.74 -11.85 14.86
N MET A 442 4.55 -10.84 14.52
CA MET A 442 4.19 -9.42 14.66
C MET A 442 3.18 -9.00 13.58
N ILE A 443 3.40 -9.38 12.33
CA ILE A 443 2.56 -8.95 11.19
C ILE A 443 1.21 -9.65 11.20
N ALA A 444 1.14 -10.94 11.56
CA ALA A 444 -0.09 -11.71 11.39
C ALA A 444 -0.95 -11.82 12.66
N PHE A 445 -0.38 -11.73 13.87
CA PHE A 445 -1.09 -12.18 15.08
C PHE A 445 -0.94 -11.32 16.34
N GLU A 446 -0.21 -10.20 16.29
CA GLU A 446 0.08 -9.29 17.42
C GLU A 446 0.69 -9.98 18.65
N THR A 447 1.20 -11.21 18.51
CA THR A 447 1.77 -12.03 19.62
C THR A 447 3.24 -12.36 19.42
N GLY A 448 3.94 -11.57 18.59
CA GLY A 448 5.33 -11.82 18.19
C GLY A 448 6.27 -12.12 19.38
N TRP A 449 6.15 -11.38 20.47
CA TRP A 449 7.00 -11.53 21.65
C TRP A 449 6.79 -12.86 22.38
N ILE A 450 5.55 -13.33 22.52
CA ILE A 450 5.24 -14.61 23.18
C ILE A 450 5.78 -15.79 22.38
N MET A 451 5.62 -15.76 21.05
CA MET A 451 6.22 -16.76 20.18
C MET A 451 7.75 -16.73 20.24
N THR A 452 8.33 -15.54 20.35
CA THR A 452 9.79 -15.37 20.49
C THR A 452 10.30 -16.00 21.78
N PHE A 453 9.64 -15.75 22.92
CA PHE A 453 10.02 -16.35 24.20
C PHE A 453 9.77 -17.87 24.24
N ALA A 454 8.70 -18.35 23.60
CA ALA A 454 8.46 -19.79 23.46
C ALA A 454 9.56 -20.47 22.65
N ILE A 455 9.95 -19.89 21.50
CA ILE A 455 11.06 -20.39 20.67
C ILE A 455 12.37 -20.32 21.44
N LEU A 456 12.68 -19.21 22.13
CA LEU A 456 13.90 -19.06 22.92
C LEU A 456 13.98 -20.08 24.06
N GLY A 457 12.87 -20.26 24.81
CA GLY A 457 12.77 -21.23 25.89
C GLY A 457 12.94 -22.67 25.40
N PHE A 458 12.38 -22.99 24.23
CA PHE A 458 12.55 -24.30 23.59
C PHE A 458 14.00 -24.53 23.14
N VAL A 459 14.63 -23.56 22.47
CA VAL A 459 16.04 -23.64 22.03
C VAL A 459 16.98 -23.78 23.23
N MET A 460 16.71 -23.11 24.34
CA MET A 460 17.50 -23.26 25.57
C MET A 460 17.33 -24.64 26.21
N LYS A 461 16.10 -25.18 26.22
CA LYS A 461 15.79 -26.51 26.77
C LYS A 461 16.31 -27.65 25.89
N GLU A 462 16.32 -27.48 24.57
CA GLU A 462 16.87 -28.43 23.62
C GLU A 462 18.39 -28.54 23.76
N LYS A 463 19.10 -27.40 23.89
CA LYS A 463 20.55 -27.41 24.22
C LYS A 463 20.85 -28.14 25.53
N GLN A 464 19.94 -28.07 26.50
CA GLN A 464 20.10 -28.76 27.79
C GLN A 464 19.80 -30.27 27.67
N SER A 465 18.81 -30.66 26.86
CA SER A 465 18.41 -32.06 26.65
C SER A 465 19.37 -32.82 25.72
N VAL A 466 19.96 -32.15 24.73
CA VAL A 466 21.04 -32.68 23.89
C VAL A 466 22.32 -32.87 24.70
N ARG A 467 22.65 -31.95 25.63
CA ARG A 467 23.75 -32.14 26.60
C ARG A 467 23.52 -33.32 27.54
N GLN A 468 22.27 -33.68 27.81
CA GLN A 468 21.91 -34.83 28.65
C GLN A 468 21.72 -36.13 27.85
N GLY A 469 21.86 -36.11 26.52
CA GLY A 469 21.76 -37.29 25.66
C GLY A 469 20.33 -37.85 25.49
N ILE A 470 19.30 -37.04 25.75
CA ILE A 470 17.90 -37.50 25.88
C ILE A 470 17.12 -37.48 24.55
N LEU A 471 17.57 -36.72 23.54
CA LEU A 471 16.86 -36.57 22.25
C LEU A 471 17.72 -37.02 21.07
N SER A 472 17.27 -38.03 20.34
CA SER A 472 17.94 -38.60 19.15
C SER A 472 17.23 -38.32 17.81
N ASP A 473 16.05 -37.68 17.81
CA ASP A 473 15.28 -37.39 16.60
C ASP A 473 15.27 -35.89 16.25
N PRO A 474 16.01 -35.45 15.21
CA PRO A 474 16.02 -34.05 14.76
C PRO A 474 14.67 -33.58 14.18
N GLY A 475 13.73 -34.49 13.90
CA GLY A 475 12.37 -34.16 13.47
C GLY A 475 11.38 -33.86 14.60
N ALA A 476 11.78 -33.99 15.88
CA ALA A 476 10.90 -33.70 17.01
C ALA A 476 10.65 -32.19 17.19
N PHE A 477 11.67 -31.36 16.95
CA PHE A 477 11.62 -29.91 17.18
C PHE A 477 10.53 -29.17 16.39
N PRO A 478 10.39 -29.33 15.06
CA PRO A 478 9.34 -28.64 14.31
C PRO A 478 7.94 -29.12 14.69
N ARG A 479 7.78 -30.40 15.05
CA ARG A 479 6.50 -31.00 15.44
C ARG A 479 6.04 -30.52 16.81
N GLU A 480 6.95 -30.42 17.79
CA GLU A 480 6.65 -29.90 19.12
C GLU A 480 6.33 -28.40 19.08
N LEU A 481 7.07 -27.62 18.29
CA LEU A 481 6.82 -26.19 18.13
C LEU A 481 5.45 -25.91 17.47
N LEU A 482 5.11 -26.69 16.44
CA LEU A 482 3.80 -26.60 15.77
C LEU A 482 2.67 -27.01 16.72
N SER A 483 2.88 -28.05 17.53
CA SER A 483 1.90 -28.53 18.51
C SER A 483 1.67 -27.49 19.62
N PHE A 484 2.73 -26.84 20.10
CA PHE A 484 2.64 -25.73 21.04
C PHE A 484 1.89 -24.53 20.43
N HIS A 485 2.17 -24.21 19.16
CA HIS A 485 1.50 -23.10 18.48
C HIS A 485 0.00 -23.36 18.31
N LEU A 486 -0.39 -24.57 17.90
CA LEU A 486 -1.79 -24.98 17.80
C LEU A 486 -2.48 -24.97 19.17
N TYR A 487 -1.81 -25.45 20.22
CA TYR A 487 -2.32 -25.37 21.60
C TYR A 487 -2.50 -23.92 22.06
N TRP A 488 -1.54 -23.05 21.78
CA TRP A 488 -1.63 -21.62 22.11
C TRP A 488 -2.77 -20.92 21.38
N LEU A 489 -2.97 -21.20 20.08
CA LEU A 489 -4.09 -20.67 19.32
C LEU A 489 -5.43 -21.16 19.86
N LEU A 490 -5.52 -22.43 20.26
CA LEU A 490 -6.69 -23.00 20.91
C LEU A 490 -6.97 -22.31 22.25
N VAL A 491 -5.95 -22.13 23.10
CA VAL A 491 -6.06 -21.41 24.37
C VAL A 491 -6.48 -19.97 24.13
N LYS A 492 -5.87 -19.26 23.16
CA LYS A 492 -6.26 -17.88 22.81
C LYS A 492 -7.71 -17.79 22.36
N LYS A 493 -8.22 -18.75 21.58
CA LYS A 493 -9.62 -18.77 21.13
C LYS A 493 -10.60 -19.10 22.25
N ILE A 494 -10.28 -20.07 23.10
CA ILE A 494 -11.06 -20.36 24.32
C ILE A 494 -11.05 -19.13 25.24
N HIS A 495 -9.91 -18.47 25.38
CA HIS A 495 -9.71 -17.28 26.20
C HIS A 495 -10.47 -16.06 25.66
N GLN A 496 -10.50 -15.84 24.34
CA GLN A 496 -11.34 -14.80 23.70
C GLN A 496 -12.83 -15.07 23.93
N GLY A 497 -13.25 -16.35 23.90
CA GLY A 497 -14.62 -16.74 24.24
C GLY A 497 -14.99 -16.50 25.70
N ILE A 498 -14.05 -16.69 26.64
CA ILE A 498 -14.26 -16.47 28.08
C ILE A 498 -14.19 -14.96 28.42
N ALA A 499 -13.29 -14.20 27.78
CA ALA A 499 -13.15 -12.75 27.98
C ALA A 499 -14.41 -11.98 27.55
N ALA A 500 -15.21 -12.53 26.62
CA ALA A 500 -16.52 -11.99 26.28
C ALA A 500 -17.56 -12.11 27.43
N VAL A 501 -17.24 -12.84 28.51
CA VAL A 501 -18.18 -13.21 29.59
C VAL A 501 -17.71 -12.74 30.98
N SER A 502 -16.47 -12.26 31.17
CA SER A 502 -15.96 -11.92 32.51
C SER A 502 -14.98 -10.73 32.52
N GLU A 503 -15.21 -9.76 33.41
CA GLU A 503 -14.38 -8.56 33.59
C GLU A 503 -13.05 -8.80 34.35
N PHE A 504 -12.81 -10.00 34.91
CA PHE A 504 -11.54 -10.34 35.59
C PHE A 504 -10.38 -10.70 34.63
N TYR A 505 -10.43 -10.12 33.44
CA TYR A 505 -9.61 -10.36 32.25
C TYR A 505 -8.09 -10.32 32.49
N TYR A 506 -7.57 -9.34 33.25
CA TYR A 506 -6.13 -9.10 33.34
C TYR A 506 -5.36 -10.01 34.32
N LEU A 507 -6.05 -10.72 35.22
CA LEU A 507 -5.41 -11.50 36.28
C LEU A 507 -5.20 -12.99 35.93
N SER A 508 -5.97 -13.53 34.98
CA SER A 508 -5.98 -14.96 34.68
C SER A 508 -4.74 -15.43 33.88
N ILE A 509 -4.21 -14.61 32.95
CA ILE A 509 -3.05 -14.97 32.13
C ILE A 509 -1.77 -15.07 32.97
N PRO A 510 -1.42 -14.08 33.84
CA PRO A 510 -0.28 -14.22 34.73
C PRO A 510 -0.45 -15.40 35.69
N PHE A 511 -1.67 -15.66 36.17
CA PHE A 511 -1.93 -16.74 37.13
C PHE A 511 -1.75 -18.14 36.53
N VAL A 512 -2.20 -18.37 35.30
CA VAL A 512 -1.96 -19.64 34.58
C VAL A 512 -0.48 -19.83 34.26
N PHE A 513 0.22 -18.74 33.90
CA PHE A 513 1.66 -18.79 33.63
C PHE A 513 2.49 -19.03 34.90
N ILE A 514 2.09 -18.42 36.02
CA ILE A 514 2.67 -18.65 37.35
C ILE A 514 2.41 -20.09 37.79
N LEU A 515 1.17 -20.58 37.70
CA LEU A 515 0.85 -21.98 38.01
C LEU A 515 1.70 -22.95 37.18
N TRP A 516 1.88 -22.69 35.89
CA TRP A 516 2.75 -23.50 35.03
C TRP A 516 4.22 -23.47 35.45
N LEU A 517 4.76 -22.30 35.79
CA LEU A 517 6.14 -22.13 36.29
C LEU A 517 6.39 -22.86 37.62
N PHE A 518 5.37 -22.96 38.47
CA PHE A 518 5.46 -23.64 39.78
C PHE A 518 4.99 -25.09 39.75
N THR A 519 4.55 -25.62 38.61
CA THR A 519 4.15 -27.02 38.49
C THR A 519 5.41 -27.91 38.51
N PRO A 520 5.52 -28.88 39.43
CA PRO A 520 6.69 -29.76 39.51
C PRO A 520 6.97 -30.46 38.17
N PRO A 521 8.24 -30.68 37.76
CA PRO A 521 8.61 -31.21 36.44
C PRO A 521 7.92 -32.53 36.07
N LYS A 522 7.61 -33.36 37.07
CA LYS A 522 6.90 -34.63 36.90
C LYS A 522 5.44 -34.50 36.41
N TYR A 523 4.85 -33.31 36.51
CA TYR A 523 3.49 -33.02 36.04
C TYR A 523 3.46 -32.03 34.87
N ALA A 524 4.62 -31.55 34.41
CA ALA A 524 4.71 -30.60 33.29
C ALA A 524 4.27 -31.22 31.95
N SER A 525 4.32 -32.55 31.82
CA SER A 525 3.79 -33.28 30.65
C SER A 525 2.29 -33.60 30.76
N LEU A 526 1.65 -33.36 31.91
CA LEU A 526 0.24 -33.70 32.14
C LEU A 526 -0.71 -33.01 31.15
N PRO A 527 -0.55 -31.71 30.80
CA PRO A 527 -1.36 -31.07 29.76
C PRO A 527 -1.19 -31.74 28.39
N PHE A 528 0.01 -32.20 28.07
CA PHE A 528 0.31 -32.90 26.82
C PHE A 528 -0.25 -34.33 26.80
N HIS A 529 -0.24 -35.04 27.92
CA HIS A 529 -0.88 -36.36 28.05
C HIS A 529 -2.41 -36.27 27.99
N ILE A 530 -3.01 -35.24 28.60
CA ILE A 530 -4.45 -34.97 28.51
C ILE A 530 -4.84 -34.62 27.07
N SER A 531 -4.04 -33.77 26.40
CA SER A 531 -4.25 -33.43 24.99
C SER A 531 -4.13 -34.65 24.08
N ASN A 532 -3.07 -35.46 24.22
CA ASN A 532 -2.89 -36.70 23.45
C ASN A 532 -3.98 -37.74 23.74
N PHE A 533 -4.44 -37.85 24.99
CA PHE A 533 -5.55 -38.74 25.36
C PHE A 533 -6.87 -38.27 24.72
N ALA A 534 -7.18 -36.98 24.80
CA ALA A 534 -8.37 -36.40 24.18
C ALA A 534 -8.35 -36.58 22.66
N HIS A 535 -7.20 -36.35 22.01
CA HIS A 535 -7.01 -36.57 20.57
C HIS A 535 -7.14 -38.05 20.17
N GLY A 536 -6.51 -38.95 20.93
CA GLY A 536 -6.57 -40.39 20.68
C GLY A 536 -7.94 -41.02 20.93
N TRP A 537 -8.73 -40.42 21.83
CA TRP A 537 -10.11 -40.81 22.08
C TRP A 537 -11.06 -40.29 20.99
N THR A 538 -10.93 -39.02 20.58
CA THR A 538 -11.73 -38.46 19.47
C THR A 538 -11.45 -39.17 18.14
N ALA A 539 -10.19 -39.51 17.85
CA ALA A 539 -9.84 -40.28 16.65
C ALA A 539 -10.54 -41.66 16.62
N ARG A 540 -10.53 -42.40 17.75
CA ARG A 540 -11.22 -43.71 17.85
C ARG A 540 -12.73 -43.62 17.71
N VAL A 541 -13.34 -42.56 18.23
CA VAL A 541 -14.79 -42.32 18.10
C VAL A 541 -15.17 -41.97 16.66
N VAL A 542 -14.33 -41.23 15.94
CA VAL A 542 -14.55 -40.88 14.53
C VAL A 542 -14.39 -42.11 13.62
N ASP A 543 -13.42 -42.99 13.88
CA ASP A 543 -13.16 -44.18 13.06
C ASP A 543 -14.23 -45.28 13.22
N THR A 544 -15.08 -45.20 14.25
CA THR A 544 -16.13 -46.20 14.54
C THR A 544 -17.50 -45.83 13.99
N VAL A 545 -17.66 -44.64 13.39
CA VAL A 545 -18.93 -44.20 12.77
C VAL A 545 -18.88 -44.47 11.26
N PRO A 546 -19.60 -45.48 10.74
CA PRO A 546 -19.63 -45.74 9.31
C PRO A 546 -20.48 -44.69 8.60
N LEU A 547 -19.88 -43.92 7.68
CA LEU A 547 -20.59 -42.98 6.81
C LEU A 547 -20.67 -43.51 5.37
N PRO A 548 -21.82 -43.35 4.68
CA PRO A 548 -22.00 -43.90 3.33
C PRO A 548 -21.14 -43.16 2.30
N THR A 549 -20.45 -43.93 1.46
CA THR A 549 -19.32 -43.48 0.62
C THR A 549 -19.67 -42.63 -0.60
N ASN A 550 -20.95 -42.33 -0.86
CA ASN A 550 -21.37 -41.80 -2.17
C ASN A 550 -21.74 -40.31 -2.17
N VAL A 551 -21.49 -39.58 -1.09
CA VAL A 551 -21.58 -38.11 -1.11
C VAL A 551 -20.40 -37.56 -0.31
N LEU A 552 -19.64 -36.64 -0.93
CA LEU A 552 -18.99 -35.44 -0.34
C LEU A 552 -17.51 -35.24 -0.72
N SER A 553 -17.26 -34.00 -1.14
CA SER A 553 -15.98 -33.30 -1.26
C SER A 553 -15.31 -33.10 0.13
N PRO A 554 -14.12 -32.51 0.27
CA PRO A 554 -13.41 -32.47 1.56
C PRO A 554 -13.98 -31.53 2.64
N MET A 555 -14.86 -30.58 2.31
CA MET A 555 -15.40 -29.58 3.27
C MET A 555 -16.31 -30.15 4.38
N PRO A 556 -17.22 -31.09 4.11
CA PRO A 556 -18.15 -31.64 5.10
C PRO A 556 -17.47 -32.50 6.16
N ARG A 557 -16.29 -33.09 5.88
CA ARG A 557 -15.51 -33.80 6.91
C ARG A 557 -14.99 -32.83 7.97
N ALA A 558 -14.53 -31.64 7.57
CA ALA A 558 -14.09 -30.60 8.51
C ALA A 558 -15.26 -30.08 9.38
N LEU A 559 -16.45 -29.96 8.80
CA LEU A 559 -17.64 -29.50 9.50
C LEU A 559 -18.18 -30.54 10.50
N CYS A 560 -18.16 -31.84 10.13
CA CYS A 560 -18.41 -32.93 11.07
C CYS A 560 -17.35 -32.97 12.18
N TRP A 561 -16.08 -32.76 11.87
CA TRP A 561 -15.00 -32.67 12.86
C TRP A 561 -15.23 -31.54 13.87
N MET A 562 -15.65 -30.37 13.39
CA MET A 562 -15.99 -29.23 14.24
C MET A 562 -17.18 -29.53 15.16
N LEU A 563 -18.27 -30.08 14.60
CA LEU A 563 -19.47 -30.41 15.37
C LEU A 563 -19.20 -31.45 16.47
N ILE A 564 -18.44 -32.51 16.15
CA ILE A 564 -18.06 -33.54 17.13
C ILE A 564 -17.18 -32.93 18.23
N HIS A 565 -16.22 -32.07 17.88
CA HIS A 565 -15.40 -31.35 18.87
C HIS A 565 -16.26 -30.46 19.78
N THR A 566 -17.21 -29.72 19.23
CA THR A 566 -18.10 -28.86 20.01
C THR A 566 -18.97 -29.66 20.97
N CYS A 567 -19.53 -30.81 20.54
CA CYS A 567 -20.31 -31.68 21.41
C CYS A 567 -19.49 -32.30 22.54
N VAL A 568 -18.25 -32.73 22.27
CA VAL A 568 -17.34 -33.26 23.30
C VAL A 568 -16.97 -32.17 24.32
N LEU A 569 -16.70 -30.95 23.85
CA LEU A 569 -16.40 -29.81 24.74
C LEU A 569 -17.60 -29.43 25.62
N LEU A 570 -18.83 -29.50 25.11
CA LEU A 570 -20.04 -29.26 25.89
C LEU A 570 -20.26 -30.37 26.94
N ALA A 571 -19.97 -31.62 26.61
CA ALA A 571 -20.06 -32.73 27.56
C ALA A 571 -19.02 -32.63 28.68
N VAL A 572 -17.77 -32.26 28.35
CA VAL A 572 -16.71 -32.01 29.35
C VAL A 572 -17.07 -30.82 30.24
N LYS A 573 -17.61 -29.74 29.66
CA LYS A 573 -18.09 -28.57 30.43
C LYS A 573 -19.21 -28.96 31.41
N ALA A 574 -20.15 -29.80 30.99
CA ALA A 574 -21.23 -30.29 31.85
C ALA A 574 -20.69 -31.18 32.99
N GLN A 575 -19.73 -32.07 32.71
CA GLN A 575 -19.11 -32.88 33.77
C GLN A 575 -18.27 -32.05 34.75
N PHE A 576 -17.60 -31.00 34.27
CA PHE A 576 -16.86 -30.08 35.13
C PHE A 576 -17.78 -29.22 36.01
N ALA A 577 -18.91 -28.78 35.47
CA ALA A 577 -19.95 -28.06 36.22
C ALA A 577 -20.55 -28.96 37.33
N MET A 578 -20.87 -30.22 37.01
CA MET A 578 -21.35 -31.19 38.02
C MET A 578 -20.29 -31.49 39.09
N ALA A 579 -19.00 -31.50 38.74
CA ALA A 579 -17.91 -31.68 39.70
C ALA A 579 -17.69 -30.44 40.59
N LEU A 580 -17.98 -29.25 40.09
CA LEU A 580 -17.92 -28.00 40.86
C LEU A 580 -19.12 -27.85 41.80
N ASP A 581 -20.32 -28.31 41.41
CA ASP A 581 -21.49 -28.35 42.30
C ASP A 581 -21.31 -29.32 43.49
N THR A 582 -20.43 -30.32 43.37
CA THR A 582 -20.08 -31.22 44.50
C THR A 582 -19.04 -30.64 45.45
N LEU A 583 -18.43 -29.49 45.14
CA LEU A 583 -17.51 -28.78 46.02
C LEU A 583 -18.28 -27.69 46.76
N ASP A 584 -18.73 -28.00 47.98
CA ASP A 584 -19.37 -27.06 48.89
C ASP A 584 -18.43 -25.87 49.21
N VAL A 585 -18.64 -24.76 48.51
CA VAL A 585 -18.04 -23.46 48.82
C VAL A 585 -19.16 -22.50 49.22
N SER A 586 -19.88 -22.87 50.28
CA SER A 586 -20.74 -21.98 51.04
C SER A 586 -19.88 -20.95 51.80
N GLY A 587 -19.38 -19.93 51.11
CA GLY A 587 -18.51 -18.97 51.79
C GLY A 587 -18.06 -17.72 51.05
N PHE A 588 -18.71 -17.25 49.98
CA PHE A 588 -18.41 -15.91 49.44
C PHE A 588 -19.62 -15.31 48.71
N HIS A 589 -20.68 -15.00 49.46
CA HIS A 589 -21.73 -14.08 49.04
C HIS A 589 -21.80 -12.92 50.03
N HIS A 590 -20.96 -11.91 49.83
CA HIS A 590 -21.26 -10.55 50.24
C HIS A 590 -20.30 -9.60 49.52
N LEU A 591 -20.82 -8.90 48.51
CA LEU A 591 -20.53 -7.50 48.10
C LEU A 591 -20.83 -7.35 46.60
N GLU A 592 -22.11 -7.23 46.28
CA GLU A 592 -22.55 -6.64 45.01
C GLU A 592 -23.46 -5.46 45.41
N GLN A 593 -22.91 -4.25 45.35
CA GLN A 593 -23.67 -3.03 45.64
C GLN A 593 -24.42 -2.63 44.38
N GLN A 594 -25.75 -2.58 44.47
CA GLN A 594 -26.58 -1.98 43.44
C GLN A 594 -26.31 -0.47 43.32
N PRO A 595 -26.39 0.11 42.11
CA PRO A 595 -26.23 1.54 41.90
C PRO A 595 -27.28 2.31 42.70
N THR A 596 -26.84 3.40 43.31
CA THR A 596 -27.73 4.21 44.13
C THR A 596 -28.78 4.89 43.25
N HIS A 597 -29.99 5.11 43.79
CA HIS A 597 -31.09 5.82 43.10
C HIS A 597 -30.65 7.18 42.51
N ARG A 598 -29.62 7.81 43.10
CA ARG A 598 -29.03 9.06 42.61
C ARG A 598 -28.27 8.89 41.30
N GLU A 599 -27.60 7.76 41.12
CA GLU A 599 -26.87 7.42 39.89
C GLU A 599 -27.82 7.06 38.75
N MET A 600 -28.93 6.36 39.04
CA MET A 600 -30.00 6.14 38.05
C MET A 600 -30.62 7.45 37.57
N MET A 601 -30.94 8.38 38.48
CA MET A 601 -31.52 9.69 38.10
C MET A 601 -30.55 10.55 37.27
N GLN A 602 -29.24 10.44 37.52
CA GLN A 602 -28.24 11.13 36.69
C GLN A 602 -28.11 10.50 35.30
N LEU A 603 -28.29 9.18 35.19
CA LEU A 603 -28.27 8.49 33.90
C LEU A 603 -29.50 8.87 33.06
N GLU A 604 -30.69 8.87 33.66
CA GLU A 604 -31.94 9.27 33.01
C GLU A 604 -31.90 10.74 32.56
N SER A 605 -31.35 11.64 33.38
CA SER A 605 -31.19 13.05 33.01
C SER A 605 -30.22 13.25 31.82
N LYS A 606 -29.14 12.49 31.74
CA LYS A 606 -28.20 12.54 30.61
C LYS A 606 -28.81 11.97 29.33
N GLN A 607 -29.61 10.91 29.46
CA GLN A 607 -30.30 10.29 28.34
C GLN A 607 -31.39 11.22 27.78
N GLN A 608 -32.14 11.91 28.64
CA GLN A 608 -33.12 12.90 28.23
C GLN A 608 -32.47 14.09 27.51
N HIS A 609 -31.34 14.59 28.03
CA HIS A 609 -30.61 15.69 27.39
C HIS A 609 -30.08 15.32 25.99
N ALA A 610 -29.59 14.09 25.81
CA ALA A 610 -29.15 13.59 24.51
C ALA A 610 -30.30 13.50 23.50
N MET A 611 -31.50 13.08 23.95
CA MET A 611 -32.70 13.04 23.11
C MET A 611 -33.19 14.44 22.71
N ASP A 612 -33.10 15.42 23.63
CA ASP A 612 -33.49 16.80 23.34
C ASP A 612 -32.55 17.45 22.30
N VAL A 613 -31.24 17.19 22.39
CA VAL A 613 -30.25 17.65 21.40
C VAL A 613 -30.50 17.01 20.03
N PHE A 614 -30.79 15.71 19.99
CA PHE A 614 -31.10 14.99 18.75
C PHE A 614 -32.37 15.52 18.08
N ASN A 615 -33.42 15.81 18.86
CA ASN A 615 -34.66 16.38 18.34
C ASN A 615 -34.50 17.83 17.88
N ALA A 616 -33.62 18.61 18.51
CA ALA A 616 -33.29 19.96 18.03
C ALA A 616 -32.59 19.92 16.67
N PHE A 617 -31.66 18.98 16.47
CA PHE A 617 -30.96 18.76 15.21
C PHE A 617 -31.91 18.38 14.07
N LEU A 618 -32.83 17.45 14.32
CA LEU A 618 -33.85 17.05 13.33
C LEU A 618 -34.83 18.18 12.97
N LYS A 619 -35.01 19.16 13.86
CA LYS A 619 -35.87 20.32 13.60
C LYS A 619 -35.18 21.37 12.72
N GLU A 620 -33.86 21.48 12.80
CA GLU A 620 -33.05 22.40 11.99
C GLU A 620 -32.88 21.89 10.54
N GLU A 621 -32.83 20.57 10.33
CA GLU A 621 -32.82 19.96 8.98
C GLU A 621 -34.19 19.97 8.28
N GLY A 622 -35.29 20.15 9.01
CA GLY A 622 -36.64 20.22 8.41
C GLY A 622 -37.01 21.57 7.79
N ASP A 623 -36.24 22.63 8.09
CA ASP A 623 -36.45 24.00 7.61
C ASP A 623 -35.42 24.46 6.54
N LEU A 624 -34.55 23.54 6.07
CA LEU A 624 -33.65 23.69 4.91
C LEU A 624 -34.20 22.92 3.70
#